data_AF-A0A1H0LLP7-F1
#
_entry.id   AF-A0A1H0LLP7-F1
#
_cell.length_a   1.000
_cell.length_b   1.000
_cell.length_c   1.000
_cell.angle_alpha   90.00
_cell.angle_beta   90.00
_cell.angle_gamma   90.00
#
_symmetry.space_group_name_H-M   'P 1'
#
loop_
_entity.id
_entity.type
_entity.pdbx_description
1 polymer ?
#
loop_
_entity_poly.entity_id
_entity_poly.type
_entity_poly.pdbx_seq_one_letter_code
_entity_poly.pdbx_strand_id
1 'polypeptide(L)'
;MPCPVRGSASYRAVLALPRARLLFCAALLARLCYALLGLPLLLALRGATGSYGVAGTAAGLFGLGGALLGPARARLVERRPAALPGLALSYAALLLALAIACALPAAPALTCGLAVTAGLLPPPVGPLMRTVWARLAEGGRQRQAALSLDTAAESTVFAAGPALGGLLVAMCGAPAALACCAIVVLIGFGLLTAALRDRSPGPGTGPAAPGARGPLCGTGFAPLLVPVLGAAAALALAEIAAVAAWGAPAAGVLTTLASVGGVLGGLLYGRSRPPGSPERRPLALGFGCALCYALPAAAYGLPGAGAGLLAAGACESVLLITMYELVAQLFAEGPSMAAGAWVNTAYNLGAALGTPLGGLLLDRSGPRSALAAAAAVAGACTAVGAGVARALRAGAVPARGAAAKR
;
A
#
# COMPACT_ATOMS: atom_id res chain seq x y z
N MET A 1 27.69 29.75 -8.59
CA MET A 1 26.50 28.91 -8.90
C MET A 1 25.27 29.81 -8.93
N PRO A 2 24.44 29.80 -9.98
CA PRO A 2 23.29 30.70 -10.04
C PRO A 2 22.30 30.37 -8.91
N CYS A 3 21.88 31.41 -8.18
CA CYS A 3 20.86 31.33 -7.14
C CYS A 3 19.56 30.77 -7.75
N PRO A 4 18.89 29.79 -7.15
CA PRO A 4 17.67 29.22 -7.72
C PRO A 4 16.58 30.28 -7.79
N VAL A 5 15.95 30.40 -8.96
CA VAL A 5 14.78 31.27 -9.16
C VAL A 5 13.67 30.81 -8.21
N ARG A 6 13.40 31.61 -7.17
CA ARG A 6 12.28 31.41 -6.26
C ARG A 6 10.99 31.39 -7.09
N GLY A 7 10.26 30.27 -7.05
CA GLY A 7 8.97 30.11 -7.75
C GLY A 7 8.94 29.17 -8.96
N SER A 8 10.06 28.55 -9.38
CA SER A 8 10.00 27.53 -10.45
C SER A 8 9.51 26.17 -9.90
N ALA A 9 8.52 25.59 -10.56
CA ALA A 9 7.86 24.34 -10.14
C ALA A 9 8.57 23.07 -10.65
N SER A 10 9.82 23.15 -11.10
CA SER A 10 10.54 21.98 -11.62
C SER A 10 11.05 21.10 -10.48
N TYR A 11 11.11 19.77 -10.69
CA TYR A 11 11.68 18.84 -9.70
C TYR A 11 13.14 19.18 -9.35
N ARG A 12 13.91 19.70 -10.32
CA ARG A 12 15.27 20.18 -10.10
C ARG A 12 15.31 21.37 -9.13
N ALA A 13 14.34 22.28 -9.21
CA ALA A 13 14.25 23.42 -8.30
C ALA A 13 13.80 23.02 -6.89
N VAL A 14 12.89 22.04 -6.77
CA VAL A 14 12.54 21.44 -5.46
C VAL A 14 13.77 20.81 -4.82
N LEU A 15 14.52 20.00 -5.58
CA LEU A 15 15.76 19.38 -5.09
C LEU A 15 16.92 20.37 -4.93
N ALA A 16 16.80 21.62 -5.40
CA ALA A 16 17.78 22.66 -5.13
C ALA A 16 17.53 23.38 -3.80
N LEU A 17 16.38 23.15 -3.15
CA LEU A 17 16.08 23.71 -1.84
C LEU A 17 17.09 23.22 -0.79
N PRO A 18 17.45 24.05 0.20
CA PRO A 18 18.40 23.69 1.24
C PRO A 18 18.03 22.37 1.92
N ARG A 19 18.95 21.39 1.87
CA ARG A 19 18.82 20.05 2.47
C ARG A 19 17.67 19.19 1.95
N ALA A 20 16.95 19.62 0.90
CA ALA A 20 15.86 18.85 0.32
C ALA A 20 16.34 17.51 -0.27
N ARG A 21 17.52 17.47 -0.90
CA ARG A 21 18.10 16.22 -1.43
C ARG A 21 18.40 15.22 -0.32
N LEU A 22 19.04 15.68 0.76
CA LEU A 22 19.39 14.81 1.89
C LEU A 22 18.13 14.21 2.53
N LEU A 23 17.11 15.05 2.78
CA LEU A 23 15.82 14.60 3.32
C LEU A 23 15.12 13.63 2.39
N PHE A 24 15.08 13.93 1.10
CA PHE A 24 14.46 13.08 0.09
C PHE A 24 15.16 11.73 0.00
N CYS A 25 16.49 11.69 -0.11
CA CYS A 25 17.26 10.44 -0.16
C CYS A 25 17.13 9.63 1.13
N ALA A 26 17.18 10.28 2.30
CA ALA A 26 16.99 9.61 3.58
C ALA A 26 15.58 9.00 3.71
N ALA A 27 14.55 9.74 3.28
CA ALA A 27 13.18 9.24 3.26
C ALA A 27 12.98 8.11 2.25
N LEU A 28 13.62 8.15 1.09
CA LEU A 28 13.60 7.04 0.13
C LEU A 28 14.25 5.79 0.70
N LEU A 29 15.39 5.93 1.38
CA LEU A 29 16.04 4.80 2.02
C LEU A 29 15.19 4.23 3.17
N ALA A 30 14.55 5.09 3.97
CA ALA A 30 13.61 4.66 5.00
C ALA A 30 12.40 3.90 4.40
N ARG A 31 11.84 4.39 3.29
CA ARG A 31 10.75 3.72 2.55
C ARG A 31 11.19 2.40 1.92
N LEU A 32 12.43 2.32 1.46
CA LEU A 32 12.97 1.12 0.83
C LEU A 32 12.86 -0.09 1.75
N CYS A 33 13.09 0.07 3.06
CA CYS A 33 12.88 -1.03 4.00
C CYS A 33 11.46 -1.61 3.92
N TYR A 34 10.42 -0.77 3.93
CA TYR A 34 9.03 -1.24 3.88
C TYR A 34 8.72 -1.95 2.57
N ALA A 35 9.28 -1.46 1.47
CA ALA A 35 9.11 -2.05 0.16
C ALA A 35 9.80 -3.42 0.03
N LEU A 36 10.95 -3.61 0.69
CA LEU A 36 11.69 -4.87 0.71
C LEU A 36 11.06 -5.93 1.62
N LEU A 37 10.42 -5.51 2.72
CA LEU A 37 10.14 -6.34 3.90
C LEU A 37 9.17 -7.50 3.66
N GLY A 38 8.19 -7.35 2.77
CA GLY A 38 7.06 -8.28 2.65
C GLY A 38 7.48 -9.74 2.44
N LEU A 39 8.31 -10.00 1.43
CA LEU A 39 8.79 -11.35 1.10
C LEU A 39 9.75 -11.94 2.16
N PRO A 40 10.81 -11.23 2.61
CA PRO A 40 11.65 -11.67 3.74
C PRO A 40 10.85 -12.03 4.98
N LEU A 41 9.90 -11.19 5.39
CA LEU A 41 9.07 -11.41 6.58
C LEU A 41 8.25 -12.70 6.46
N LEU A 42 7.50 -12.82 5.36
CA LEU A 42 6.64 -13.98 5.13
C LEU A 42 7.46 -15.28 5.07
N LEU A 43 8.57 -15.28 4.35
CA LEU A 43 9.40 -16.48 4.18
C LEU A 43 10.18 -16.86 5.43
N ALA A 44 10.65 -15.88 6.21
CA ALA A 44 11.28 -16.15 7.51
C ALA A 44 10.27 -16.77 8.48
N LEU A 45 9.05 -16.22 8.56
CA LEU A 45 7.98 -16.79 9.36
C LEU A 45 7.56 -18.18 8.87
N ARG A 46 7.43 -18.39 7.56
CA ARG A 46 7.12 -19.71 6.99
C ARG A 46 8.23 -20.72 7.29
N GLY A 47 9.49 -20.31 7.23
CA GLY A 47 10.63 -21.15 7.62
C GLY A 47 10.58 -21.56 9.09
N ALA A 48 10.24 -20.62 9.98
CA ALA A 48 10.16 -20.87 11.43
C ALA A 48 8.90 -21.65 11.85
N THR A 49 7.78 -21.48 11.15
CA THR A 49 6.47 -22.05 11.53
C THR A 49 6.10 -23.31 10.75
N GLY A 50 6.70 -23.52 9.58
CA GLY A 50 6.37 -24.64 8.67
C GLY A 50 5.07 -24.49 7.89
N SER A 51 4.29 -23.41 8.11
CA SER A 51 2.94 -23.23 7.53
C SER A 51 2.80 -21.85 6.89
N TYR A 52 2.27 -21.79 5.66
CA TYR A 52 1.96 -20.52 5.03
C TYR A 52 0.75 -19.84 5.68
N GLY A 53 -0.21 -20.59 6.21
CA GLY A 53 -1.35 -20.07 6.96
C GLY A 53 -0.94 -19.34 8.22
N VAL A 54 -0.07 -19.94 9.03
CA VAL A 54 0.45 -19.30 10.25
C VAL A 54 1.32 -18.09 9.90
N ALA A 55 2.25 -18.24 8.96
CA ALA A 55 3.12 -17.14 8.52
C ALA A 55 2.34 -15.98 7.91
N GLY A 56 1.36 -16.28 7.05
CA GLY A 56 0.48 -15.30 6.41
C GLY A 56 -0.42 -14.60 7.42
N THR A 57 -0.90 -15.31 8.45
CA THR A 57 -1.67 -14.70 9.55
C THR A 57 -0.82 -13.72 10.35
N ALA A 58 0.40 -14.11 10.75
CA ALA A 58 1.31 -13.24 11.48
C ALA A 58 1.74 -12.02 10.65
N ALA A 59 2.03 -12.19 9.36
CA ALA A 59 2.34 -11.10 8.44
C ALA A 59 1.13 -10.17 8.18
N GLY A 60 -0.08 -10.73 8.09
CA GLY A 60 -1.32 -9.95 8.00
C GLY A 60 -1.56 -9.10 9.25
N LEU A 61 -1.38 -9.69 10.44
CA LEU A 61 -1.47 -8.96 11.72
C LEU A 61 -0.38 -7.90 11.87
N PHE A 62 0.85 -8.17 11.39
CA PHE A 62 1.91 -7.17 11.29
C PHE A 62 1.44 -5.96 10.47
N GLY A 63 0.88 -6.20 9.28
CA GLY A 63 0.38 -5.15 8.39
C GLY A 63 -0.79 -4.37 8.99
N LEU A 64 -1.75 -5.08 9.60
CA LEU A 64 -2.90 -4.47 10.29
C LEU A 64 -2.45 -3.58 11.45
N GLY A 65 -1.51 -4.04 12.28
CA GLY A 65 -0.92 -3.24 13.35
C GLY A 65 -0.31 -1.94 12.80
N GLY A 66 0.39 -2.04 11.67
CA GLY A 66 0.97 -0.90 10.98
C GLY A 66 -0.08 0.09 10.46
N ALA A 67 -1.16 -0.41 9.88
CA ALA A 67 -2.23 0.43 9.36
C ALA A 67 -3.00 1.13 10.49
N LEU A 68 -3.42 0.39 11.51
CA LEU A 68 -4.28 0.87 12.59
C LEU A 68 -3.57 1.88 13.50
N LEU A 69 -2.29 1.65 13.83
CA LEU A 69 -1.51 2.55 14.69
C LEU A 69 -0.75 3.62 13.92
N GLY A 70 -0.79 3.61 12.58
CA GLY A 70 -0.17 4.63 11.72
C GLY A 70 -0.52 6.08 12.13
N PRO A 71 -1.81 6.45 12.24
CA PRO A 71 -2.20 7.80 12.64
C PRO A 71 -1.73 8.19 14.06
N ALA A 72 -1.75 7.25 15.01
CA ALA A 72 -1.30 7.49 16.37
C ALA A 72 0.21 7.78 16.42
N ARG A 73 1.01 7.01 15.69
CA ARG A 73 2.47 7.22 15.57
C ARG A 73 2.81 8.53 14.85
N ALA A 74 2.07 8.86 13.79
CA ALA A 74 2.24 10.15 13.11
C ALA A 74 2.01 11.32 14.07
N ARG A 75 0.90 11.31 14.84
CA ARG A 75 0.61 12.33 15.86
C ARG A 75 1.66 12.38 16.96
N LEU A 76 2.18 11.22 17.39
CA LEU A 76 3.25 11.16 18.39
C LEU A 76 4.52 11.86 17.91
N VAL A 77 4.97 11.57 16.68
CA VAL A 77 6.17 12.19 16.09
C VAL A 77 5.95 13.68 15.81
N GLU A 78 4.75 14.08 15.39
CA GLU A 78 4.41 15.50 15.22
C GLU A 78 4.49 16.28 16.54
N ARG A 79 3.97 15.72 17.64
CA ARG A 79 3.99 16.34 18.98
C ARG A 79 5.37 16.27 19.63
N ARG A 80 6.08 15.18 19.42
CA ARG A 80 7.39 14.88 20.02
C ARG A 80 8.33 14.38 18.92
N PRO A 81 8.99 15.27 18.16
CA PRO A 81 9.91 14.86 17.08
C PRO A 81 11.02 13.91 17.55
N ALA A 82 11.44 14.01 18.82
CA ALA A 82 12.40 13.12 19.46
C ALA A 82 11.91 11.65 19.58
N ALA A 83 10.62 11.36 19.38
CA ALA A 83 10.09 10.00 19.39
C ALA A 83 10.47 9.21 18.12
N LEU A 84 10.82 9.89 17.01
CA LEU A 84 11.19 9.25 15.74
C LEU A 84 12.37 8.26 15.87
N PRO A 85 13.54 8.64 16.44
CA PRO A 85 14.66 7.72 16.61
C PRO A 85 14.31 6.56 17.56
N GLY A 86 13.50 6.79 18.59
CA GLY A 86 13.03 5.74 19.50
C GLY A 86 12.18 4.69 18.78
N LEU A 87 11.20 5.13 17.99
CA LEU A 87 10.38 4.24 17.15
C LEU A 87 11.24 3.47 16.15
N ALA A 88 12.18 4.13 15.48
CA ALA A 88 13.06 3.49 14.51
C ALA A 88 13.95 2.42 15.15
N LEU A 89 14.52 2.71 16.32
CA LEU A 89 15.34 1.78 17.08
C LEU A 89 14.52 0.59 17.57
N SER A 90 13.36 0.81 18.17
CA SER A 90 12.48 -0.27 18.64
C SER A 90 12.00 -1.16 17.48
N TYR A 91 11.62 -0.55 16.36
CA TYR A 91 11.20 -1.29 15.18
C TYR A 91 12.35 -2.13 14.59
N ALA A 92 13.53 -1.55 14.42
CA ALA A 92 14.71 -2.28 13.94
C ALA A 92 15.13 -3.40 14.91
N ALA A 93 15.09 -3.15 16.22
CA ALA A 93 15.41 -4.15 17.23
C ALA A 93 14.43 -5.33 17.18
N LEU A 94 13.13 -5.08 17.02
CA LEU A 94 12.14 -6.16 16.88
C LEU A 94 12.31 -6.93 15.56
N LEU A 95 12.62 -6.25 14.45
CA LEU A 95 12.93 -6.94 13.19
C LEU A 95 14.18 -7.81 13.30
N LEU A 96 15.22 -7.32 13.98
CA LEU A 96 16.45 -8.08 14.21
C LEU A 96 16.22 -9.26 15.15
N ALA A 97 15.46 -9.06 16.24
CA ALA A 97 15.06 -10.14 17.16
C ALA A 97 14.23 -11.20 16.43
N LEU A 98 13.30 -10.79 15.57
CA LEU A 98 12.54 -11.70 14.72
C LEU A 98 13.45 -12.46 13.75
N ALA A 99 14.39 -11.78 13.09
CA ALA A 99 15.37 -12.42 12.22
C ALA A 99 16.19 -13.48 12.95
N ILE A 100 16.68 -13.18 14.14
CA ILE A 100 17.43 -14.13 14.99
C ILE A 100 16.53 -15.29 15.41
N ALA A 101 15.29 -15.02 15.85
CA ALA A 101 14.35 -16.05 16.27
C ALA A 101 13.85 -16.94 15.10
N CYS A 102 13.92 -16.47 13.86
CA CYS A 102 13.67 -17.30 12.69
C CYS A 102 14.90 -18.08 12.22
N ALA A 103 16.12 -17.58 12.52
CA ALA A 103 17.38 -18.24 12.17
C ALA A 103 17.78 -19.33 13.17
N LEU A 104 17.57 -19.07 14.46
CA LEU A 104 17.69 -20.04 15.54
C LEU A 104 16.30 -20.66 15.72
N PRO A 105 16.13 -22.00 15.73
CA PRO A 105 14.83 -22.68 15.69
C PRO A 105 13.98 -22.44 16.95
N ALA A 106 13.52 -21.19 17.14
CA ALA A 106 12.74 -20.75 18.27
C ALA A 106 11.28 -21.19 18.13
N ALA A 107 10.54 -21.14 19.24
CA ALA A 107 9.13 -21.50 19.24
C ALA A 107 8.33 -20.65 18.23
N PRO A 108 7.49 -21.26 17.38
CA PRO A 108 6.64 -20.54 16.42
C PRO A 108 5.80 -19.41 17.05
N ALA A 109 5.33 -19.61 18.28
CA ALA A 109 4.59 -18.58 19.02
C ALA A 109 5.43 -17.31 19.29
N LEU A 110 6.72 -17.48 19.59
CA LEU A 110 7.64 -16.36 19.83
C LEU A 110 7.89 -15.58 18.53
N THR A 111 8.16 -16.26 17.41
CA THR A 111 8.38 -15.58 16.12
C THR A 111 7.13 -14.86 15.64
N CYS A 112 5.94 -15.47 15.76
CA CYS A 112 4.68 -14.79 15.47
C CYS A 112 4.45 -13.58 16.40
N GLY A 113 4.71 -13.72 17.70
CA GLY A 113 4.58 -12.61 18.66
C GLY A 113 5.52 -11.45 18.34
N LEU A 114 6.77 -11.73 17.99
CA LEU A 114 7.76 -10.72 17.55
C LEU A 114 7.33 -10.03 16.26
N ALA A 115 6.78 -10.76 15.29
CA ALA A 115 6.24 -10.15 14.07
C ALA A 115 5.06 -9.23 14.38
N VAL A 116 4.05 -9.69 15.12
CA VAL A 116 2.87 -8.87 15.44
C VAL A 116 3.29 -7.61 16.20
N THR A 117 4.19 -7.72 17.18
CA THR A 117 4.69 -6.57 17.95
C THR A 117 5.53 -5.62 17.09
N ALA A 118 6.37 -6.14 16.19
CA ALA A 118 7.13 -5.33 15.24
C ALA A 118 6.18 -4.47 14.40
N GLY A 119 5.07 -5.03 13.91
CA GLY A 119 4.08 -4.32 13.09
C GLY A 119 3.43 -3.11 13.78
N LEU A 120 3.48 -3.04 15.12
CA LEU A 120 2.94 -1.92 15.89
C LEU A 120 3.85 -0.68 15.86
N LEU A 121 5.14 -0.82 15.53
CA LEU A 121 6.15 0.24 15.69
C LEU A 121 6.76 0.88 14.41
N PRO A 122 6.41 0.55 13.15
CA PRO A 122 6.86 1.27 11.97
C PRO A 122 6.81 2.81 12.11
N PRO A 123 7.94 3.50 11.96
CA PRO A 123 7.94 4.96 12.01
C PRO A 123 7.19 5.62 10.83
N PRO A 124 6.53 6.77 11.03
CA PRO A 124 5.61 7.37 10.05
C PRO A 124 6.33 8.25 9.00
N VAL A 125 7.09 7.65 8.07
CA VAL A 125 7.87 8.40 7.06
C VAL A 125 7.01 9.27 6.12
N GLY A 126 5.90 8.74 5.60
CA GLY A 126 5.04 9.45 4.63
C GLY A 126 4.42 10.75 5.19
N PRO A 127 3.65 10.68 6.29
CA PRO A 127 3.12 11.87 6.96
C PRO A 127 4.20 12.89 7.34
N LEU A 128 5.35 12.40 7.84
CA LEU A 128 6.49 13.24 8.17
C LEU A 128 7.04 13.98 6.94
N MET A 129 7.22 13.30 5.81
CA MET A 129 7.70 13.96 4.59
C MET A 129 6.71 14.99 4.04
N ARG A 130 5.40 14.74 4.13
CA ARG A 130 4.39 15.72 3.70
C ARG A 130 4.45 17.01 4.54
N THR A 131 4.65 16.90 5.85
CA THR A 131 4.82 18.08 6.71
C THR A 131 6.14 18.80 6.44
N VAL A 132 7.21 18.06 6.14
CA VAL A 132 8.51 18.61 5.73
C VAL A 132 8.42 19.36 4.41
N TRP A 133 7.79 18.79 3.38
CA TRP A 133 7.60 19.43 2.08
C TRP A 133 6.71 20.67 2.16
N ALA A 134 5.66 20.60 3.00
CA ALA A 134 4.78 21.73 3.27
C ALA A 134 5.51 22.95 3.85
N ARG A 135 6.56 22.72 4.65
CA ARG A 135 7.39 23.77 5.25
C ARG A 135 8.54 24.22 4.34
N LEU A 136 9.05 23.33 3.49
CA LEU A 136 10.21 23.60 2.62
C LEU A 136 9.86 24.36 1.35
N ALA A 137 8.72 24.05 0.73
CA ALA A 137 8.36 24.60 -0.57
C ALA A 137 7.57 25.91 -0.40
N GLU A 138 8.03 26.97 -1.07
CA GLU A 138 7.38 28.28 -1.05
C GLU A 138 6.34 28.37 -2.18
N GLY A 139 5.08 28.64 -1.82
CA GLY A 139 3.98 28.79 -2.77
C GLY A 139 3.37 27.48 -3.28
N GLY A 140 2.13 27.56 -3.79
CA GLY A 140 1.31 26.40 -4.13
C GLY A 140 1.92 25.48 -5.20
N ARG A 141 2.50 26.05 -6.26
CA ARG A 141 3.07 25.28 -7.39
C ARG A 141 4.33 24.50 -7.02
N GLN A 142 5.24 25.08 -6.22
CA GLN A 142 6.45 24.39 -5.78
C GLN A 142 6.13 23.28 -4.77
N ARG A 143 5.15 23.50 -3.88
CA ARG A 143 4.66 22.49 -2.95
C ARG A 143 4.00 21.32 -3.67
N GLN A 144 3.19 21.59 -4.69
CA GLN A 144 2.63 20.55 -5.54
C GLN A 144 3.72 19.74 -6.23
N ALA A 145 4.72 20.39 -6.82
CA ALA A 145 5.85 19.71 -7.44
C ALA A 145 6.64 18.82 -6.45
N ALA A 146 6.84 19.29 -5.22
CA ALA A 146 7.51 18.52 -4.18
C ALA A 146 6.72 17.29 -3.74
N LEU A 147 5.41 17.44 -3.54
CA LEU A 147 4.53 16.32 -3.21
C LEU A 147 4.43 15.32 -4.36
N SER A 148 4.33 15.79 -5.60
CA SER A 148 4.33 14.92 -6.79
C SER A 148 5.64 14.14 -6.92
N LEU A 149 6.79 14.77 -6.67
CA LEU A 149 8.09 14.10 -6.66
C LEU A 149 8.17 13.03 -5.56
N ASP A 150 7.73 13.34 -4.35
CA ASP A 150 7.72 12.41 -3.21
C ASP A 150 6.82 11.20 -3.49
N THR A 151 5.62 11.41 -4.02
CA THR A 151 4.68 10.35 -4.39
C THR A 151 5.20 9.50 -5.55
N ALA A 152 5.79 10.11 -6.58
CA ALA A 152 6.37 9.37 -7.70
C ALA A 152 7.51 8.46 -7.22
N ALA A 153 8.40 8.98 -6.38
CA ALA A 153 9.52 8.23 -5.86
C ALA A 153 9.09 7.13 -4.87
N GLU A 154 8.10 7.39 -4.03
CA GLU A 154 7.46 6.38 -3.17
C GLU A 154 6.88 5.24 -4.02
N SER A 155 6.12 5.57 -5.06
CA SER A 155 5.53 4.57 -5.97
C SER A 155 6.60 3.72 -6.65
N THR A 156 7.69 4.33 -7.13
CA THR A 156 8.82 3.60 -7.73
C THR A 156 9.49 2.65 -6.75
N VAL A 157 9.70 3.08 -5.50
CA VAL A 157 10.31 2.25 -4.46
C VAL A 157 9.41 1.05 -4.14
N PHE A 158 8.11 1.24 -3.99
CA PHE A 158 7.17 0.14 -3.73
C PHE A 158 6.95 -0.78 -4.93
N ALA A 159 7.08 -0.28 -6.16
CA ALA A 159 7.05 -1.10 -7.37
C ALA A 159 8.30 -2.00 -7.50
N ALA A 160 9.48 -1.48 -7.17
CA ALA A 160 10.73 -2.24 -7.22
C ALA A 160 10.96 -3.14 -6.00
N GLY A 161 10.34 -2.80 -4.87
CA GLY A 161 10.55 -3.44 -3.57
C GLY A 161 10.44 -4.97 -3.57
N PRO A 162 9.34 -5.56 -4.08
CA PRO A 162 9.16 -7.01 -4.11
C PRO A 162 10.24 -7.75 -4.90
N ALA A 163 10.68 -7.25 -6.05
CA ALA A 163 11.81 -7.85 -6.79
C ALA A 163 13.12 -7.77 -6.00
N LEU A 164 13.42 -6.61 -5.43
CA LEU A 164 14.63 -6.43 -4.62
C LEU A 164 14.59 -7.29 -3.35
N GLY A 165 13.43 -7.43 -2.70
CA GLY A 165 13.22 -8.28 -1.54
C GLY A 165 13.36 -9.77 -1.88
N GLY A 166 12.77 -10.21 -3.00
CA GLY A 166 12.92 -11.58 -3.50
C GLY A 166 14.37 -11.92 -3.86
N LEU A 167 15.09 -10.98 -4.50
CA LEU A 167 16.52 -11.11 -4.78
C LEU A 167 17.34 -11.18 -3.49
N LEU A 168 17.05 -10.32 -2.52
CA LEU A 168 17.75 -10.34 -1.22
C LEU A 168 17.57 -11.68 -0.50
N VAL A 169 16.34 -12.21 -0.48
CA VAL A 169 16.06 -13.56 0.06
C VAL A 169 16.83 -14.64 -0.72
N ALA A 170 16.92 -14.52 -2.05
CA ALA A 170 17.67 -15.48 -2.86
C ALA A 170 19.17 -15.46 -2.58
N MET A 171 19.73 -14.28 -2.28
CA MET A 171 21.16 -14.09 -2.06
C MET A 171 21.62 -14.55 -0.67
N CYS A 172 20.85 -14.27 0.39
CA CYS A 172 21.29 -14.52 1.77
C CYS A 172 20.30 -15.30 2.64
N GLY A 173 19.14 -15.69 2.11
CA GLY A 173 18.08 -16.36 2.86
C GLY A 173 17.15 -15.38 3.59
N ALA A 174 15.96 -15.85 3.96
CA ALA A 174 14.91 -14.99 4.49
C ALA A 174 15.21 -14.33 5.85
N PRO A 175 15.77 -15.04 6.86
CA PRO A 175 16.14 -14.40 8.13
C PRO A 175 17.23 -13.32 7.96
N ALA A 176 18.26 -13.57 7.14
CA ALA A 176 19.30 -12.58 6.88
C ALA A 176 18.75 -11.36 6.10
N ALA A 177 17.89 -11.58 5.11
CA ALA A 177 17.20 -10.51 4.39
C ALA A 177 16.35 -9.63 5.33
N LEU A 178 15.72 -10.23 6.34
CA LEU A 178 14.98 -9.51 7.39
C LEU A 178 15.90 -8.68 8.28
N ALA A 179 17.07 -9.21 8.66
CA ALA A 179 18.10 -8.46 9.39
C ALA A 179 18.65 -7.29 8.55
N CYS A 180 18.85 -7.48 7.24
CA CYS A 180 19.20 -6.38 6.32
C CYS A 180 18.13 -5.28 6.32
N CYS A 181 16.83 -5.63 6.34
CA CYS A 181 15.76 -4.64 6.46
C CYS A 181 15.91 -3.81 7.75
N ALA A 182 16.22 -4.45 8.90
CA ALA A 182 16.47 -3.74 10.16
C ALA A 182 17.64 -2.75 10.06
N ILE A 183 18.73 -3.12 9.37
CA ILE A 183 19.87 -2.23 9.12
C ILE A 183 19.44 -1.04 8.25
N VAL A 184 18.68 -1.28 7.18
CA VAL A 184 18.17 -0.21 6.30
C VAL A 184 17.24 0.75 7.06
N VAL A 185 16.42 0.27 8.00
CA VAL A 185 15.64 1.12 8.91
C VAL A 185 16.57 2.05 9.69
N LEU A 186 17.59 1.50 10.36
CA LEU A 186 18.50 2.28 11.20
C LEU A 186 19.23 3.35 10.40
N ILE A 187 19.74 3.00 9.21
CA ILE A 187 20.44 3.95 8.34
C ILE A 187 19.46 5.00 7.80
N GLY A 188 18.33 4.58 7.22
CA GLY A 188 17.35 5.49 6.62
C GLY A 188 16.76 6.48 7.62
N PHE A 189 16.28 5.98 8.77
CA PHE A 189 15.73 6.84 9.82
C PHE A 189 16.79 7.59 10.62
N GLY A 190 18.01 7.06 10.74
CA GLY A 190 19.16 7.77 11.31
C GLY A 190 19.52 9.01 10.49
N LEU A 191 19.68 8.83 9.17
CA LEU A 191 19.91 9.93 8.23
C LEU A 191 18.74 10.93 8.23
N LEU A 192 17.50 10.45 8.27
CA LEU A 192 16.33 11.30 8.30
C LEU A 192 16.28 12.14 9.59
N THR A 193 16.55 11.51 10.74
CA THR A 193 16.60 12.20 12.03
C THR A 193 17.72 13.24 12.06
N ALA A 194 18.92 12.91 11.53
CA ALA A 194 20.02 13.84 11.41
C ALA A 194 19.66 15.04 10.52
N ALA A 195 19.01 14.79 9.38
CA ALA A 195 18.57 15.84 8.47
C ALA A 195 17.48 16.77 9.05
N LEU A 196 16.73 16.28 10.05
CA LEU A 196 15.67 17.03 10.75
C LEU A 196 16.16 17.78 12.00
N ARG A 197 17.29 17.40 12.61
CA ARG A 197 17.80 17.94 13.89
C ARG A 197 17.97 19.45 13.94
N ASP A 198 18.42 20.04 12.85
CA ASP A 198 18.74 21.47 12.76
C ASP A 198 17.53 22.34 12.41
N ARG A 199 16.31 21.78 12.42
CA ARG A 199 15.10 22.55 12.16
C ARG A 199 14.47 22.95 13.49
N SER A 200 14.51 24.25 13.79
CA SER A 200 13.69 24.81 14.86
C SER A 200 12.23 24.39 14.65
N PRO A 201 11.51 23.95 15.69
CA PRO A 201 10.09 23.69 15.62
C PRO A 201 9.37 25.01 15.34
N GLY A 202 9.23 25.36 14.06
CA GLY A 202 8.36 26.47 13.65
C GLY A 202 6.93 26.20 14.13
N PRO A 203 6.16 27.25 14.44
CA PRO A 203 4.84 27.14 15.03
C PRO A 203 4.02 26.12 14.25
N GLY A 204 3.52 25.12 14.98
CA GLY A 204 2.78 24.02 14.38
C GLY A 204 1.69 24.60 13.50
N THR A 205 1.76 24.33 12.20
CA THR A 205 0.55 24.35 11.38
C THR A 205 -0.41 23.43 12.12
N GLY A 206 -1.48 24.01 12.69
CA GLY A 206 -2.38 23.33 13.60
C GLY A 206 -2.82 21.97 13.07
N PRO A 207 -3.23 21.04 13.94
CA PRO A 207 -3.76 19.76 13.50
C PRO A 207 -4.77 20.00 12.37
N ALA A 208 -4.59 19.32 11.24
CA ALA A 208 -5.66 19.18 10.26
C ALA A 208 -6.91 18.80 11.06
N ALA A 209 -7.93 19.65 10.99
CA ALA A 209 -9.02 19.69 11.95
C ALA A 209 -9.52 18.27 12.28
N PRO A 210 -9.47 17.84 13.56
CA PRO A 210 -10.17 16.63 13.97
C PRO A 210 -11.65 16.97 14.03
N GLY A 211 -12.36 16.79 12.92
CA GLY A 211 -13.79 17.10 12.91
C GLY A 211 -14.39 17.22 11.51
N ALA A 212 -14.83 16.10 10.97
CA ALA A 212 -16.14 16.02 10.36
C ALA A 212 -16.61 14.58 10.54
N ARG A 213 -17.82 14.37 11.08
CA ARG A 213 -18.51 13.08 11.03
C ARG A 213 -18.34 12.52 9.62
N GLY A 214 -17.71 11.35 9.50
CA GLY A 214 -17.06 10.94 8.26
C GLY A 214 -18.01 10.93 7.05
N PRO A 215 -17.54 11.31 5.85
CA PRO A 215 -18.34 11.34 4.62
C PRO A 215 -18.90 9.96 4.21
N LEU A 216 -18.49 8.89 4.90
CA LEU A 216 -18.93 7.52 4.74
C LEU A 216 -20.43 7.30 5.02
N CYS A 217 -21.02 8.06 5.95
CA CYS A 217 -22.39 7.79 6.39
C CYS A 217 -23.50 8.39 5.49
N GLY A 218 -23.16 9.22 4.49
CA GLY A 218 -24.17 9.97 3.73
C GLY A 218 -24.15 9.84 2.20
N THR A 219 -23.07 9.34 1.59
CA THR A 219 -22.81 9.57 0.14
C THR A 219 -22.78 8.31 -0.74
N GLY A 220 -23.01 7.11 -0.18
CA GLY A 220 -22.93 5.87 -0.97
C GLY A 220 -21.53 5.56 -1.52
N PHE A 221 -20.48 6.16 -0.95
CA PHE A 221 -19.08 5.97 -1.35
C PHE A 221 -18.46 4.67 -0.82
N ALA A 222 -18.89 4.20 0.36
CA ALA A 222 -18.35 2.99 0.99
C ALA A 222 -18.42 1.70 0.13
N PRO A 223 -19.51 1.43 -0.62
CA PRO A 223 -19.59 0.27 -1.52
C PRO A 223 -18.54 0.28 -2.64
N LEU A 224 -18.09 1.45 -3.06
CA LEU A 224 -17.10 1.61 -4.14
C LEU A 224 -15.67 1.31 -3.67
N LEU A 225 -15.46 1.23 -2.35
CA LEU A 225 -14.18 0.81 -1.77
C LEU A 225 -14.02 -0.71 -1.77
N VAL A 226 -15.12 -1.47 -1.84
CA VAL A 226 -15.09 -2.95 -1.77
C VAL A 226 -14.34 -3.58 -2.95
N PRO A 227 -14.50 -3.14 -4.21
CA PRO A 227 -13.68 -3.63 -5.33
C PRO A 227 -12.18 -3.36 -5.15
N VAL A 228 -11.80 -2.21 -4.57
CA VAL A 228 -10.40 -1.86 -4.29
C VAL A 228 -9.80 -2.81 -3.26
N LEU A 229 -10.56 -3.10 -2.20
CA LEU A 229 -10.19 -4.09 -1.19
C LEU A 229 -10.00 -5.47 -1.81
N GLY A 230 -10.93 -5.90 -2.68
CA GLY A 230 -10.87 -7.18 -3.37
C GLY A 230 -9.67 -7.32 -4.30
N ALA A 231 -9.35 -6.28 -5.07
CA ALA A 231 -8.19 -6.26 -5.96
C ALA A 231 -6.88 -6.39 -5.17
N ALA A 232 -6.72 -5.60 -4.10
CA ALA A 232 -5.52 -5.66 -3.26
C ALA A 232 -5.38 -7.02 -2.53
N ALA A 233 -6.49 -7.61 -2.08
CA ALA A 233 -6.49 -8.95 -1.51
C ALA A 233 -6.10 -10.02 -2.53
N ALA A 234 -6.60 -9.91 -3.76
CA ALA A 234 -6.27 -10.81 -4.87
C ALA A 234 -4.80 -10.72 -5.28
N LEU A 235 -4.23 -9.51 -5.30
CA LEU A 235 -2.80 -9.31 -5.53
C LEU A 235 -1.98 -10.04 -4.45
N ALA A 236 -2.26 -9.79 -3.17
CA ALA A 236 -1.55 -10.43 -2.06
C ALA A 236 -1.68 -11.98 -2.09
N LEU A 237 -2.86 -12.50 -2.40
CA LEU A 237 -3.10 -13.93 -2.63
C LEU A 237 -2.19 -14.47 -3.75
N ALA A 238 -2.14 -13.77 -4.89
CA ALA A 238 -1.38 -14.20 -6.05
C ALA A 238 0.14 -14.14 -5.80
N GLU A 239 0.62 -13.16 -5.04
CA GLU A 239 2.04 -13.05 -4.66
C GLU A 239 2.49 -14.26 -3.84
N ILE A 240 1.76 -14.62 -2.80
CA ILE A 240 2.11 -15.77 -1.94
C ILE A 240 2.00 -17.07 -2.75
N ALA A 241 0.98 -17.19 -3.58
CA ALA A 241 0.82 -18.36 -4.44
C ALA A 241 1.96 -18.49 -5.46
N ALA A 242 2.45 -17.38 -6.00
CA ALA A 242 3.60 -17.35 -6.90
C ALA A 242 4.88 -17.79 -6.19
N VAL A 243 5.09 -17.33 -4.94
CA VAL A 243 6.24 -17.76 -4.12
C VAL A 243 6.19 -19.28 -3.88
N ALA A 244 5.03 -19.82 -3.54
CA ALA A 244 4.87 -21.24 -3.28
C ALA A 244 5.00 -22.10 -4.56
N ALA A 245 4.58 -21.59 -5.71
CA ALA A 245 4.64 -22.32 -6.99
C ALA A 245 6.02 -22.28 -7.66
N TRP A 246 6.69 -21.12 -7.64
CA TRP A 246 7.87 -20.86 -8.47
C TRP A 246 9.05 -20.25 -7.71
N GLY A 247 8.92 -20.07 -6.39
CA GLY A 247 9.97 -19.52 -5.54
C GLY A 247 9.99 -17.98 -5.48
N ALA A 248 10.73 -17.46 -4.50
CA ALA A 248 10.82 -16.02 -4.21
C ALA A 248 11.34 -15.16 -5.39
N PRO A 249 12.37 -15.58 -6.17
CA PRO A 249 12.85 -14.79 -7.30
C PRO A 249 11.80 -14.61 -8.38
N ALA A 250 11.12 -15.71 -8.75
CA ALA A 250 10.07 -15.68 -9.76
C ALA A 250 8.88 -14.85 -9.31
N ALA A 251 8.47 -14.97 -8.04
CA ALA A 251 7.41 -14.14 -7.47
C ALA A 251 7.75 -12.64 -7.53
N GLY A 252 9.00 -12.26 -7.21
CA GLY A 252 9.46 -10.88 -7.35
C GLY A 252 9.39 -10.35 -8.78
N VAL A 253 9.77 -11.16 -9.77
CA VAL A 253 9.61 -10.82 -11.20
C VAL A 253 8.14 -10.69 -11.58
N LEU A 254 7.29 -11.60 -11.14
CA LEU A 254 5.86 -11.59 -11.40
C LEU A 254 5.14 -10.37 -10.80
N THR A 255 5.49 -9.97 -9.57
CA THR A 255 5.00 -8.71 -8.98
C THR A 255 5.50 -7.47 -9.74
N THR A 256 6.73 -7.53 -10.25
CA THR A 256 7.25 -6.44 -11.10
C THR A 256 6.47 -6.33 -12.40
N LEU A 257 6.11 -7.46 -13.03
CA LEU A 257 5.23 -7.47 -14.21
C LEU A 257 3.86 -6.87 -13.91
N ALA A 258 3.28 -7.12 -12.72
CA ALA A 258 2.06 -6.44 -12.29
C ALA A 258 2.24 -4.92 -12.22
N SER A 259 3.35 -4.45 -11.65
CA SER A 259 3.68 -3.01 -11.59
C SER A 259 3.85 -2.39 -12.99
N VAL A 260 4.54 -3.09 -13.91
CA VAL A 260 4.68 -2.67 -15.32
C VAL A 260 3.31 -2.60 -15.99
N GLY A 261 2.48 -3.62 -15.79
CA GLY A 261 1.10 -3.65 -16.24
C GLY A 261 0.33 -2.43 -15.76
N GLY A 262 0.47 -2.06 -14.48
CA GLY A 262 -0.15 -0.88 -13.90
C GLY A 262 0.22 0.43 -14.58
N VAL A 263 1.51 0.63 -14.87
CA VAL A 263 2.00 1.79 -15.63
C VAL A 263 1.39 1.82 -17.02
N LEU A 264 1.41 0.68 -17.74
CA LEU A 264 0.82 0.58 -19.08
C LEU A 264 -0.69 0.86 -19.06
N GLY A 265 -1.42 0.31 -18.08
CA GLY A 265 -2.84 0.54 -17.88
C GLY A 265 -3.16 2.01 -17.65
N GLY A 266 -2.41 2.69 -16.78
CA GLY A 266 -2.56 4.12 -16.53
C GLY A 266 -2.29 4.99 -17.76
N LEU A 267 -1.26 4.66 -18.54
CA LEU A 267 -0.95 5.36 -19.80
C LEU A 267 -2.05 5.17 -20.85
N LEU A 268 -2.53 3.94 -21.03
CA LEU A 268 -3.60 3.61 -21.97
C LEU A 268 -4.91 4.32 -21.59
N TYR A 269 -5.25 4.31 -20.31
CA TYR A 269 -6.41 5.03 -19.76
C TYR A 269 -6.32 6.55 -19.95
N GLY A 270 -5.12 7.12 -19.75
CA GLY A 270 -4.88 8.55 -19.95
C GLY A 270 -5.08 8.98 -21.41
N ARG A 271 -4.76 8.10 -22.38
CA ARG A 271 -4.95 8.34 -23.81
C ARG A 271 -6.39 8.13 -24.26
N SER A 272 -7.03 7.10 -23.72
CA SER A 272 -8.37 6.67 -24.13
C SER A 272 -9.31 6.85 -22.95
N ARG A 273 -9.94 8.02 -22.82
CA ARG A 273 -11.05 8.19 -21.88
C ARG A 273 -12.25 7.41 -22.44
N PRO A 274 -12.55 6.20 -21.93
CA PRO A 274 -13.64 5.38 -22.39
C PRO A 274 -14.96 6.12 -22.10
N PRO A 275 -15.88 6.14 -23.06
CA PRO A 275 -17.22 6.68 -22.86
C PRO A 275 -18.01 5.80 -21.87
N GLY A 276 -18.70 6.41 -20.90
CA GLY A 276 -19.57 5.69 -19.98
C GLY A 276 -19.87 6.43 -18.67
N SER A 277 -20.88 5.95 -17.92
CA SER A 277 -21.24 6.50 -16.62
C SER A 277 -20.11 6.26 -15.59
N PRO A 278 -19.58 7.30 -14.91
CA PRO A 278 -18.46 7.20 -13.98
C PRO A 278 -18.65 6.15 -12.87
N GLU A 279 -19.90 5.92 -12.48
CA GLU A 279 -20.24 5.07 -11.35
C GLU A 279 -20.27 3.57 -11.67
N ARG A 280 -20.50 3.18 -12.93
CA ARG A 280 -20.48 1.76 -13.36
C ARG A 280 -19.08 1.26 -13.68
N ARG A 281 -18.16 2.19 -13.91
CA ARG A 281 -16.79 1.92 -14.37
C ARG A 281 -15.94 1.17 -13.34
N PRO A 282 -15.94 1.50 -12.04
CA PRO A 282 -15.22 0.71 -11.03
C PRO A 282 -15.69 -0.74 -10.95
N LEU A 283 -16.98 -1.00 -11.18
CA LEU A 283 -17.54 -2.36 -11.14
C LEU A 283 -17.12 -3.17 -12.37
N ALA A 284 -17.21 -2.59 -13.57
CA ALA A 284 -16.73 -3.23 -14.80
C ALA A 284 -15.22 -3.53 -14.73
N LEU A 285 -14.44 -2.59 -14.21
CA LEU A 285 -13.00 -2.77 -13.99
C LEU A 285 -12.71 -3.83 -12.92
N GLY A 286 -13.50 -3.90 -11.85
CA GLY A 286 -13.37 -4.94 -10.83
C GLY A 286 -13.61 -6.36 -11.38
N PHE A 287 -14.62 -6.52 -12.26
CA PHE A 287 -14.82 -7.79 -12.97
C PHE A 287 -13.70 -8.09 -13.97
N GLY A 288 -13.17 -7.06 -14.64
CA GLY A 288 -11.96 -7.17 -15.46
C GLY A 288 -10.76 -7.67 -14.65
N CYS A 289 -10.49 -7.08 -13.48
CA CYS A 289 -9.45 -7.54 -12.55
C CYS A 289 -9.64 -9.01 -12.18
N ALA A 290 -10.87 -9.40 -11.80
CA ALA A 290 -11.18 -10.78 -11.43
C ALA A 290 -10.87 -11.78 -12.57
N LEU A 291 -11.20 -11.42 -13.82
CA LEU A 291 -10.87 -12.23 -14.98
C LEU A 291 -9.37 -12.31 -15.22
N CYS A 292 -8.64 -11.20 -15.07
CA CYS A 292 -7.18 -11.21 -15.18
C CYS A 292 -6.52 -12.10 -14.13
N TYR A 293 -6.99 -12.08 -12.88
CA TYR A 293 -6.52 -12.99 -11.82
C TYR A 293 -6.92 -14.45 -12.03
N ALA A 294 -7.87 -14.77 -12.92
CA ALA A 294 -8.19 -16.14 -13.27
C ALA A 294 -7.11 -16.76 -14.20
N LEU A 295 -6.41 -15.93 -14.98
CA LEU A 295 -5.42 -16.39 -15.97
C LEU A 295 -4.26 -17.19 -15.35
N PRO A 296 -3.61 -16.76 -14.25
CA PRO A 296 -2.55 -17.56 -13.60
C PRO A 296 -3.01 -18.94 -13.15
N ALA A 297 -4.28 -19.09 -12.76
CA ALA A 297 -4.85 -20.37 -12.35
C ALA A 297 -5.29 -21.23 -13.55
N ALA A 298 -5.77 -20.62 -14.62
CA ALA A 298 -6.20 -21.31 -15.84
C ALA A 298 -4.99 -21.79 -16.67
N ALA A 299 -4.07 -20.88 -16.98
CA ALA A 299 -2.82 -21.12 -17.68
C ALA A 299 -1.67 -21.30 -16.67
N TYR A 300 -1.77 -22.34 -15.85
CA TYR A 300 -0.83 -22.58 -14.75
C TYR A 300 0.60 -22.81 -15.25
N GLY A 301 1.46 -21.82 -15.03
CA GLY A 301 2.85 -21.80 -15.46
C GLY A 301 3.39 -20.36 -15.45
N LEU A 302 4.72 -20.20 -15.52
CA LEU A 302 5.35 -18.87 -15.48
C LEU A 302 4.83 -17.90 -16.57
N PRO A 303 4.66 -18.31 -17.84
CA PRO A 303 4.14 -17.40 -18.87
C PRO A 303 2.70 -16.95 -18.59
N GLY A 304 1.83 -17.87 -18.17
CA GLY A 304 0.43 -17.56 -17.87
C GLY A 304 0.28 -16.71 -16.60
N ALA A 305 1.12 -16.96 -15.59
CA ALA A 305 1.20 -16.11 -14.41
C ALA A 305 1.71 -14.70 -14.74
N GLY A 306 2.74 -14.58 -15.58
CA GLY A 306 3.29 -13.30 -16.01
C GLY A 306 2.29 -12.48 -16.81
N ALA A 307 1.64 -13.09 -17.80
CA ALA A 307 0.60 -12.43 -18.59
C ALA A 307 -0.61 -12.04 -17.72
N GLY A 308 -1.05 -12.93 -16.84
CA GLY A 308 -2.17 -12.70 -15.93
C GLY A 308 -1.92 -11.57 -14.95
N LEU A 309 -0.75 -11.54 -14.31
CA LEU A 309 -0.38 -10.48 -13.35
C LEU A 309 -0.11 -9.15 -14.02
N LEU A 310 0.49 -9.14 -15.21
CA LEU A 310 0.63 -7.92 -16.02
C LEU A 310 -0.76 -7.33 -16.36
N ALA A 311 -1.69 -8.17 -16.82
CA ALA A 311 -3.05 -7.72 -17.12
C ALA A 311 -3.79 -7.27 -15.84
N ALA A 312 -3.65 -8.01 -14.74
CA ALA A 312 -4.27 -7.68 -13.47
C ALA A 312 -3.78 -6.34 -12.92
N GLY A 313 -2.47 -6.10 -12.96
CA GLY A 313 -1.89 -4.82 -12.53
C GLY A 313 -2.35 -3.64 -13.38
N ALA A 314 -2.52 -3.84 -14.70
CA ALA A 314 -3.10 -2.84 -15.59
C ALA A 314 -4.54 -2.47 -15.18
N CYS A 315 -5.38 -3.47 -14.95
CA CYS A 315 -6.76 -3.27 -14.51
C CYS A 315 -6.83 -2.63 -13.11
N GLU A 316 -5.97 -3.05 -12.20
CA GLU A 316 -5.89 -2.54 -10.82
C GLU A 316 -5.50 -1.06 -10.79
N SER A 317 -4.49 -0.66 -11.55
CA SER A 317 -4.09 0.75 -11.64
C SER A 317 -5.21 1.61 -12.22
N VAL A 318 -5.90 1.11 -13.24
CA VAL A 318 -7.05 1.79 -13.85
C VAL A 318 -8.23 1.91 -12.86
N LEU A 319 -8.48 0.88 -12.04
CA LEU A 319 -9.46 0.91 -10.96
C LEU A 319 -9.11 2.01 -9.94
N LEU A 320 -7.86 2.08 -9.49
CA LEU A 320 -7.41 3.10 -8.53
C LEU A 320 -7.52 4.51 -9.11
N ILE A 321 -7.06 4.74 -10.35
CA ILE A 321 -7.19 6.04 -11.03
C ILE A 321 -8.66 6.47 -11.07
N THR A 322 -9.55 5.58 -11.50
CA THR A 322 -10.99 5.86 -11.57
C THR A 322 -11.56 6.22 -10.20
N MET A 323 -11.13 5.51 -9.14
CA MET A 323 -11.59 5.78 -7.78
C MET A 323 -11.12 7.15 -7.27
N TYR A 324 -9.88 7.55 -7.54
CA TYR A 324 -9.39 8.88 -7.17
C TYR A 324 -10.06 9.99 -7.98
N GLU A 325 -10.34 9.77 -9.27
CA GLU A 325 -11.13 10.70 -10.09
C GLU A 325 -12.56 10.86 -9.55
N LEU A 326 -13.20 9.77 -9.14
CA LEU A 326 -14.55 9.80 -8.58
C LEU A 326 -14.59 10.51 -7.21
N VAL A 327 -13.56 10.32 -6.38
CA VAL A 327 -13.37 11.10 -5.15
C VAL A 327 -13.29 12.59 -5.47
N ALA A 328 -12.51 12.97 -6.49
CA ALA A 328 -12.37 14.37 -6.89
C ALA A 328 -13.70 14.98 -7.38
N GLN A 329 -14.54 14.19 -8.07
CA GLN A 329 -15.85 14.62 -8.55
C GLN A 329 -16.89 14.73 -7.43
N LEU A 330 -17.02 13.69 -6.61
CA LEU A 330 -18.05 13.61 -5.55
C LEU A 330 -17.79 14.60 -4.40
N PHE A 331 -16.53 14.96 -4.18
CA PHE A 331 -16.11 15.84 -3.08
C PHE A 331 -15.47 17.14 -3.59
N ALA A 332 -15.92 17.65 -4.74
CA ALA A 332 -15.39 18.86 -5.35
C ALA A 332 -15.48 20.10 -4.43
N GLU A 333 -16.48 20.17 -3.55
CA GLU A 333 -16.70 21.26 -2.59
C GLU A 333 -16.31 20.91 -1.13
N GLY A 334 -15.70 19.73 -0.89
CA GLY A 334 -15.39 19.23 0.46
C GLY A 334 -13.96 18.67 0.60
N PRO A 335 -13.58 18.10 1.76
CA PRO A 335 -12.22 17.60 2.00
C PRO A 335 -11.93 16.30 1.22
N SER A 336 -11.67 16.43 -0.09
CA SER A 336 -11.26 15.38 -1.04
C SER A 336 -10.11 14.50 -0.52
N MET A 337 -9.22 15.08 0.30
CA MET A 337 -8.12 14.37 0.95
C MET A 337 -8.58 13.25 1.91
N ALA A 338 -9.68 13.45 2.64
CA ALA A 338 -10.18 12.44 3.59
C ALA A 338 -10.79 11.25 2.84
N ALA A 339 -11.50 11.49 1.75
CA ALA A 339 -12.07 10.44 0.90
C ALA A 339 -10.98 9.64 0.15
N GLY A 340 -9.93 10.31 -0.34
CA GLY A 340 -8.78 9.64 -0.95
C GLY A 340 -8.01 8.76 0.06
N ALA A 341 -7.93 9.18 1.33
CA ALA A 341 -7.34 8.35 2.37
C ALA A 341 -8.08 7.02 2.56
N TRP A 342 -9.41 7.01 2.44
CA TRP A 342 -10.21 5.77 2.53
C TRP A 342 -9.94 4.79 1.39
N VAL A 343 -9.63 5.26 0.17
CA VAL A 343 -9.21 4.39 -0.94
C VAL A 343 -7.93 3.64 -0.57
N ASN A 344 -6.93 4.36 -0.07
CA ASN A 344 -5.67 3.75 0.38
C ASN A 344 -5.88 2.84 1.60
N THR A 345 -6.75 3.20 2.54
CA THR A 345 -7.10 2.33 3.68
C THR A 345 -7.75 1.03 3.21
N ALA A 346 -8.69 1.09 2.27
CA ALA A 346 -9.34 -0.10 1.72
C ALA A 346 -8.35 -1.00 0.99
N TYR A 347 -7.44 -0.42 0.20
CA TYR A 347 -6.37 -1.15 -0.48
C TYR A 347 -5.45 -1.87 0.51
N ASN A 348 -4.92 -1.14 1.50
CA ASN A 348 -4.01 -1.73 2.50
C ASN A 348 -4.71 -2.80 3.35
N LEU A 349 -5.99 -2.59 3.69
CA LEU A 349 -6.79 -3.58 4.39
C LEU A 349 -6.97 -4.85 3.55
N GLY A 350 -7.26 -4.70 2.25
CA GLY A 350 -7.34 -5.81 1.30
C GLY A 350 -6.05 -6.64 1.25
N ALA A 351 -4.91 -5.98 1.05
CA ALA A 351 -3.60 -6.64 1.03
C ALA A 351 -3.29 -7.38 2.36
N ALA A 352 -3.63 -6.77 3.50
CA ALA A 352 -3.42 -7.35 4.82
C ALA A 352 -4.32 -8.57 5.08
N LEU A 353 -5.54 -8.60 4.53
CA LEU A 353 -6.47 -9.73 4.64
C LEU A 353 -6.17 -10.83 3.61
N GLY A 354 -5.66 -10.46 2.43
CA GLY A 354 -5.30 -11.40 1.37
C GLY A 354 -4.16 -12.35 1.78
N THR A 355 -3.19 -11.84 2.54
CA THR A 355 -2.02 -12.62 2.97
C THR A 355 -2.39 -13.86 3.83
N PRO A 356 -3.14 -13.73 4.94
CA PRO A 356 -3.63 -14.87 5.71
C PRO A 356 -4.50 -15.84 4.90
N LEU A 357 -5.42 -15.31 4.08
CA LEU A 357 -6.31 -16.12 3.25
C LEU A 357 -5.51 -16.96 2.25
N GLY A 358 -4.51 -16.37 1.59
CA GLY A 358 -3.62 -17.08 0.67
C GLY A 358 -2.80 -18.14 1.36
N GLY A 359 -2.27 -17.84 2.55
CA GLY A 359 -1.56 -18.83 3.34
C GLY A 359 -2.41 -20.04 3.71
N LEU A 360 -3.65 -19.82 4.17
CA LEU A 360 -4.57 -20.91 4.53
C LEU A 360 -4.97 -21.77 3.33
N LEU A 361 -5.22 -21.15 2.17
CA LEU A 361 -5.56 -21.85 0.94
C LEU A 361 -4.37 -22.63 0.38
N LEU A 362 -3.17 -22.09 0.51
CA LEU A 362 -1.95 -22.78 0.13
C LEU A 362 -1.74 -24.06 0.94
N ASP A 363 -1.88 -23.97 2.26
CA ASP A 363 -1.70 -25.12 3.14
C ASP A 363 -2.75 -26.21 2.88
N ARG A 364 -3.98 -25.85 2.49
CA ARG A 364 -5.09 -26.81 2.29
C ARG A 364 -5.18 -27.39 0.89
N SER A 365 -4.98 -26.58 -0.14
CA SER A 365 -5.34 -26.92 -1.52
C SER A 365 -4.27 -26.50 -2.55
N GLY A 366 -3.10 -26.02 -2.10
CA GLY A 366 -1.95 -25.75 -2.94
C GLY A 366 -2.02 -24.46 -3.78
N PRO A 367 -0.94 -24.11 -4.50
CA PRO A 367 -0.77 -22.81 -5.13
C PRO A 367 -1.77 -22.48 -6.24
N ARG A 368 -2.17 -23.48 -7.04
CA ARG A 368 -3.16 -23.27 -8.11
C ARG A 368 -4.52 -22.84 -7.55
N SER A 369 -4.91 -23.41 -6.41
CA SER A 369 -6.17 -23.04 -5.74
C SER A 369 -6.12 -21.62 -5.17
N ALA A 370 -4.98 -21.20 -4.62
CA ALA A 370 -4.78 -19.85 -4.11
C ALA A 370 -4.82 -18.81 -5.25
N LEU A 371 -4.26 -19.12 -6.43
CA LEU A 371 -4.42 -18.29 -7.62
C LEU A 371 -5.88 -18.20 -8.08
N ALA A 372 -6.60 -19.32 -8.09
CA ALA A 372 -8.03 -19.31 -8.44
C ALA A 372 -8.86 -18.51 -7.42
N ALA A 373 -8.50 -18.58 -6.14
CA ALA A 373 -9.14 -17.81 -5.09
C ALA A 373 -8.89 -16.31 -5.21
N ALA A 374 -7.74 -15.87 -5.74
CA ALA A 374 -7.50 -14.46 -6.05
C ALA A 374 -8.59 -13.91 -7.00
N ALA A 375 -8.91 -14.64 -8.07
CA ALA A 375 -10.00 -14.31 -8.98
C ALA A 375 -11.37 -14.30 -8.27
N ALA A 376 -11.64 -15.33 -7.46
CA ALA A 376 -12.90 -15.45 -6.74
C ALA A 376 -13.12 -14.32 -5.73
N VAL A 377 -12.07 -13.92 -4.98
CA VAL A 377 -12.12 -12.82 -4.00
C VAL A 377 -12.33 -11.49 -4.71
N ALA A 378 -11.57 -11.19 -5.77
CA ALA A 378 -11.77 -9.97 -6.56
C ALA A 378 -13.20 -9.90 -7.14
N GLY A 379 -13.70 -11.02 -7.67
CA GLY A 379 -15.05 -11.12 -8.22
C GLY A 379 -16.14 -10.97 -7.16
N ALA A 380 -16.01 -11.65 -6.02
CA ALA A 380 -16.97 -11.59 -4.92
C ALA A 380 -17.04 -10.19 -4.30
N CYS A 381 -15.90 -9.57 -4.03
CA CYS A 381 -15.84 -8.18 -3.54
C CYS A 381 -16.48 -7.20 -4.54
N THR A 382 -16.23 -7.39 -5.84
CA THR A 382 -16.85 -6.56 -6.88
C THR A 382 -18.37 -6.76 -6.94
N ALA A 383 -18.84 -8.01 -6.85
CA ALA A 383 -20.27 -8.34 -6.83
C ALA A 383 -20.98 -7.77 -5.59
N VAL A 384 -20.35 -7.85 -4.42
CA VAL A 384 -20.86 -7.24 -3.17
C VAL A 384 -20.93 -5.72 -3.32
N GLY A 385 -19.86 -5.08 -3.82
CA GLY A 385 -19.85 -3.64 -4.08
C GLY A 385 -20.98 -3.22 -5.04
N ALA A 386 -21.20 -3.99 -6.10
CA ALA A 386 -22.29 -3.77 -7.05
C ALA A 386 -23.68 -3.93 -6.41
N GLY A 387 -23.87 -4.98 -5.62
CA GLY A 387 -25.13 -5.28 -4.93
C GLY A 387 -25.51 -4.20 -3.92
N VAL A 388 -24.56 -3.78 -3.09
CA VAL A 388 -24.79 -2.70 -2.10
C VAL A 388 -25.03 -1.37 -2.80
N ALA A 389 -24.27 -1.04 -3.85
CA ALA A 389 -24.50 0.18 -4.63
C ALA A 389 -25.90 0.20 -5.29
N ARG A 390 -26.39 -0.95 -5.75
CA ARG A 390 -27.73 -1.09 -6.33
C ARG A 390 -28.83 -0.96 -5.27
N ALA A 391 -28.66 -1.56 -4.09
CA ALA A 391 -29.62 -1.48 -2.99
C ALA A 391 -29.78 -0.04 -2.47
N LEU A 392 -28.68 0.70 -2.33
CA LEU A 392 -28.71 2.11 -1.91
C LEU A 392 -29.43 3.01 -2.93
N ARG A 393 -29.30 2.73 -4.24
CA ARG A 393 -30.05 3.45 -5.28
C ARG A 393 -31.55 3.11 -5.27
N ALA A 394 -31.90 1.85 -5.03
CA ALA A 394 -33.29 1.41 -4.97
C ALA A 394 -34.02 2.02 -3.76
N GLY A 395 -33.34 2.18 -2.61
CA GLY A 395 -33.89 2.85 -1.43
C GLY A 395 -33.95 4.37 -1.51
N ALA A 396 -33.23 5.00 -2.46
CA ALA A 396 -33.23 6.45 -2.68
C ALA A 396 -34.33 6.94 -3.63
N VAL A 397 -35.11 6.04 -4.24
CA VAL A 397 -36.31 6.43 -5.01
C VAL A 397 -37.40 6.85 -4.00
N PRO A 398 -37.81 8.13 -3.95
CA PRO A 398 -38.84 8.54 -3.01
C PRO A 398 -40.17 7.87 -3.41
N ALA A 399 -40.91 7.40 -2.41
CA ALA A 399 -42.32 7.06 -2.52
C ALA A 399 -43.15 8.31 -2.88
N ARG A 400 -43.02 8.81 -4.12
CA ARG A 400 -43.95 9.77 -4.72
C ARG A 400 -45.12 8.97 -5.31
N GLY A 401 -46.06 8.61 -4.45
CA GLY A 401 -47.26 7.88 -4.86
C GLY A 401 -48.40 7.85 -3.85
N ALA A 402 -48.39 8.68 -2.81
CA ALA A 402 -49.49 8.76 -1.84
C ALA A 402 -49.85 10.21 -1.52
N ALA A 403 -50.20 10.99 -2.55
CA ALA A 403 -50.89 12.26 -2.40
C ALA A 403 -51.63 12.62 -3.70
N ALA A 404 -52.71 11.89 -4.01
CA ALA A 404 -53.80 12.37 -4.88
C ALA A 404 -54.95 11.34 -4.89
N LYS A 405 -55.76 11.34 -3.83
CA LYS A 405 -57.20 11.09 -3.97
C LYS A 405 -57.92 12.18 -3.18
N ARG A 406 -58.39 13.17 -3.93
CA ARG A 406 -59.60 13.92 -3.58
C ARG A 406 -60.79 12.99 -3.77
#